data_AF-A0A2V7LBK1-F1
#
_entry.id   AF-A0A2V7LBK1-F1
#
_cell.length_a   1.000
_cell.length_b   1.000
_cell.length_c   1.000
_cell.angle_alpha   90.00
_cell.angle_beta   90.00
_cell.angle_gamma   90.00
#
_symmetry.space_group_name_H-M   'P 1'
#
loop_
_entity.id
_entity.type
_entity.pdbx_description
1 polymer ?
#
loop_
_entity_poly.entity_id
_entity_poly.type
_entity_poly.pdbx_seq_one_letter_code
_entity_poly.pdbx_strand_id
1 'polypeptide(L)'
;MQPAPALGALGQRPSGPPARRAGGLRARDAKQCRRGGAHHHELRYRRERGSDHRRPLFLPGAPRGPVRRPARRGNDPGHVRGTAARAAFDLLGVTFEHVFADLGGIPATRLTDLQGLAGLLLAAANAAGLNPANPPVVTLGPRGVSAALVCHGGHVALHSVPEAGLCFADLAGVSGALPQRGLDVIIKRLGAREVRTDARRRGPVTQAIHPEGS
;
A
#
# COMPACT_ATOMS: atom_id res chain seq x y z
N MET A 1 37.47 0.23 60.75
CA MET A 1 38.39 -0.18 59.67
C MET A 1 38.29 0.85 58.56
N GLN A 2 39.42 1.47 58.23
CA GLN A 2 39.57 2.64 57.36
C GLN A 2 39.37 2.31 55.86
N PRO A 3 38.95 3.27 55.03
CA PRO A 3 39.27 3.28 53.60
C PRO A 3 40.64 3.95 53.35
N ALA A 4 41.44 3.37 52.45
CA ALA A 4 42.71 3.93 51.99
C ALA A 4 42.51 4.80 50.71
N PRO A 5 43.20 5.94 50.56
CA PRO A 5 43.09 6.85 49.43
C PRO A 5 44.29 6.80 48.45
N ALA A 6 44.08 7.22 47.20
CA ALA A 6 45.08 7.72 46.24
C ALA A 6 44.27 8.50 45.16
N LEU A 7 44.30 9.84 44.95
CA LEU A 7 45.32 10.91 44.99
C LEU A 7 46.34 10.86 43.84
N GLY A 8 46.21 11.82 42.92
CA GLY A 8 47.17 12.24 41.89
C GLY A 8 46.86 11.73 40.47
N ALA A 9 46.90 12.51 39.38
CA ALA A 9 47.46 13.84 39.17
C ALA A 9 46.89 14.50 37.90
N LEU A 10 46.89 15.84 37.94
CA LEU A 10 46.68 16.78 36.84
C LEU A 10 47.80 16.71 35.79
N GLY A 11 47.47 17.01 34.53
CA GLY A 11 48.43 17.27 33.45
C GLY A 11 47.72 17.57 32.13
N GLN A 12 47.11 18.75 31.99
CA GLN A 12 47.58 19.88 31.17
C GLN A 12 47.62 19.65 29.64
N ARG A 13 46.75 20.40 28.96
CA ARG A 13 46.84 20.75 27.53
C ARG A 13 48.07 21.63 27.28
N PRO A 14 48.57 21.64 26.03
CA PRO A 14 48.99 22.90 25.44
C PRO A 14 48.29 23.21 24.11
N SER A 15 48.05 24.50 23.96
CA SER A 15 47.50 25.26 22.86
C SER A 15 48.58 25.72 21.87
N GLY A 16 48.26 25.74 20.57
CA GLY A 16 48.60 26.87 19.70
C GLY A 16 49.58 26.64 18.52
N PRO A 17 49.51 27.50 17.47
CA PRO A 17 49.83 27.16 16.06
C PRO A 17 51.05 27.90 15.48
N PRO A 18 51.37 27.70 14.19
CA PRO A 18 51.34 28.81 13.20
C PRO A 18 50.78 28.38 11.81
N ALA A 19 49.91 29.14 11.14
CA ALA A 19 50.09 30.34 10.29
C ALA A 19 50.42 30.10 8.78
N ARG A 20 49.39 30.34 7.95
CA ARG A 20 49.32 31.07 6.65
C ARG A 20 50.30 30.77 5.49
N ARG A 21 49.73 30.52 4.29
CA ARG A 21 49.73 31.34 3.04
C ARG A 21 49.07 30.50 1.91
N ALA A 22 48.02 30.93 1.21
CA ALA A 22 47.83 32.02 0.23
C ALA A 22 47.91 31.52 -1.24
N GLY A 23 46.90 31.87 -2.05
CA GLY A 23 46.87 31.80 -3.51
C GLY A 23 45.90 30.74 -4.07
N GLY A 24 44.92 31.02 -4.92
CA GLY A 24 44.62 32.23 -5.65
C GLY A 24 43.28 32.15 -6.37
N LEU A 25 42.83 33.33 -6.79
CA LEU A 25 41.64 33.64 -7.57
C LEU A 25 41.58 32.91 -8.92
N ARG A 26 40.38 32.49 -9.35
CA ARG A 26 39.86 32.73 -10.71
C ARG A 26 38.33 32.85 -10.70
N ALA A 27 37.87 34.09 -10.83
CA ALA A 27 36.57 34.45 -11.36
C ALA A 27 36.78 35.02 -12.76
N ARG A 28 36.09 34.49 -13.77
CA ARG A 28 35.77 34.99 -15.13
C ARG A 28 34.75 34.00 -15.71
N ASP A 29 33.73 34.34 -16.48
CA ASP A 29 33.26 35.61 -17.02
C ASP A 29 31.81 35.40 -17.48
N ALA A 30 31.09 36.50 -17.55
CA ALA A 30 29.75 36.59 -18.10
C ALA A 30 29.70 36.25 -19.60
N LYS A 31 28.58 35.69 -20.08
CA LYS A 31 28.03 36.12 -21.36
C LYS A 31 26.51 35.97 -21.43
N GLN A 32 25.91 37.15 -21.44
CA GLN A 32 24.56 37.49 -21.82
C GLN A 32 24.40 37.30 -23.34
N CYS A 33 23.40 36.53 -23.77
CA CYS A 33 22.83 36.63 -25.11
C CYS A 33 21.31 36.77 -24.97
N ARG A 34 20.81 37.90 -25.48
CA ARG A 34 19.38 38.22 -25.64
C ARG A 34 18.82 37.56 -26.90
N ARG A 35 17.47 37.51 -26.93
CA ARG A 35 16.53 37.52 -28.09
C ARG A 35 16.13 36.18 -28.72
N GLY A 36 14.82 35.97 -28.71
CA GLY A 36 14.08 35.03 -29.55
C GLY A 36 12.65 34.87 -29.04
N GLY A 37 11.77 35.82 -29.38
CA GLY A 37 10.32 35.70 -29.13
C GLY A 37 9.60 34.91 -30.22
N ALA A 38 8.25 34.95 -30.12
CA ALA A 38 7.21 34.37 -31.00
C ALA A 38 6.86 32.88 -30.71
N HIS A 39 5.62 32.42 -30.71
CA HIS A 39 4.27 32.99 -30.77
C HIS A 39 3.27 31.81 -30.58
N HIS A 40 2.10 32.07 -29.98
CA HIS A 40 0.80 31.39 -30.15
C HIS A 40 0.67 29.84 -30.09
N HIS A 41 -0.06 29.33 -29.10
CA HIS A 41 -1.47 28.94 -29.30
C HIS A 41 -2.16 28.61 -27.95
N GLU A 42 -3.09 29.47 -27.58
CA GLU A 42 -4.05 29.25 -26.49
C GLU A 42 -5.27 28.52 -27.10
N LEU A 43 -5.57 27.30 -26.65
CA LEU A 43 -6.80 26.61 -27.04
C LEU A 43 -7.89 26.90 -26.00
N ARG A 44 -8.73 27.87 -26.35
CA ARG A 44 -10.00 28.18 -25.70
C ARG A 44 -10.98 27.03 -25.90
N TYR A 45 -11.40 26.40 -24.81
CA TYR A 45 -12.51 25.46 -24.80
C TYR A 45 -13.83 26.24 -24.81
N ARG A 46 -14.44 26.39 -26.00
CA ARG A 46 -15.74 27.03 -26.19
C ARG A 46 -16.85 26.00 -26.03
N ARG A 47 -17.76 26.33 -25.12
CA ARG A 47 -19.03 25.67 -24.78
C ARG A 47 -20.05 25.93 -25.90
N GLU A 48 -20.65 24.90 -26.48
CA GLU A 48 -21.89 25.05 -27.27
C GLU A 48 -22.92 23.99 -26.84
N ARG A 49 -24.02 24.51 -26.28
CA ARG A 49 -25.32 23.85 -26.17
C ARG A 49 -25.98 23.96 -27.55
N GLY A 50 -26.61 22.90 -28.04
CA GLY A 50 -27.35 22.96 -29.30
C GLY A 50 -28.26 21.76 -29.50
N SER A 51 -29.52 21.96 -29.11
CA SER A 51 -30.78 21.34 -29.57
C SER A 51 -30.77 19.93 -30.18
N ASP A 52 -31.39 19.03 -29.44
CA ASP A 52 -31.88 17.71 -29.83
C ASP A 52 -33.14 17.85 -30.72
N HIS A 53 -32.97 17.73 -32.04
CA HIS A 53 -34.08 17.65 -32.99
C HIS A 53 -34.30 16.19 -33.42
N ARG A 54 -35.37 15.62 -32.87
CA ARG A 54 -36.05 14.41 -33.36
C ARG A 54 -36.35 14.52 -34.86
N ARG A 55 -35.82 13.59 -35.66
CA ARG A 55 -36.48 13.12 -36.89
C ARG A 55 -36.25 11.60 -37.07
N PRO A 56 -37.32 10.78 -37.11
CA PRO A 56 -37.20 9.38 -37.47
C PRO A 56 -37.07 9.25 -38.99
N LEU A 57 -36.05 8.53 -39.44
CA LEU A 57 -35.90 8.12 -40.84
C LEU A 57 -36.74 6.86 -41.08
N PHE A 58 -37.75 6.99 -41.94
CA PHE A 58 -38.54 5.89 -42.46
C PHE A 58 -37.75 5.17 -43.57
N LEU A 59 -37.53 3.86 -43.41
CA LEU A 59 -37.03 2.96 -44.44
C LEU A 59 -38.23 2.21 -45.07
N PRO A 60 -38.44 2.28 -46.39
CA PRO A 60 -39.43 1.46 -47.07
C PRO A 60 -38.86 0.06 -47.36
N GLY A 61 -39.55 -1.00 -46.94
CA GLY A 61 -39.28 -2.37 -47.40
C GLY A 61 -39.01 -3.42 -46.32
N ALA A 62 -39.90 -3.58 -45.34
CA ALA A 62 -39.89 -4.74 -44.43
C ALA A 62 -41.25 -5.47 -44.45
N PRO A 63 -41.28 -6.80 -44.56
CA PRO A 63 -42.53 -7.57 -44.57
C PRO A 63 -43.22 -7.52 -43.20
N ARG A 64 -44.55 -7.36 -43.23
CA ARG A 64 -45.43 -7.35 -42.06
C ARG A 64 -45.50 -8.75 -41.44
N GLY A 65 -44.65 -9.03 -40.46
CA GLY A 65 -44.81 -10.15 -39.53
C GLY A 65 -45.31 -9.65 -38.17
N PRO A 66 -46.32 -10.29 -37.54
CA PRO A 66 -46.78 -9.87 -36.23
C PRO A 66 -45.69 -10.15 -35.18
N VAL A 67 -45.20 -9.09 -34.53
CA VAL A 67 -44.32 -9.19 -33.36
C VAL A 67 -45.12 -9.83 -32.23
N ARG A 68 -44.92 -11.13 -32.01
CA ARG A 68 -45.40 -11.82 -30.81
C ARG A 68 -44.64 -11.25 -29.61
N ARG A 69 -45.33 -10.45 -28.80
CA ARG A 69 -44.89 -10.12 -27.44
C ARG A 69 -44.63 -11.43 -26.68
N PRO A 70 -43.44 -11.66 -26.09
CA PRO A 70 -43.33 -12.74 -25.13
C PRO A 70 -44.22 -12.39 -23.95
N ALA A 71 -45.11 -13.32 -23.61
CA ALA A 71 -45.95 -13.26 -22.44
C ALA A 71 -45.07 -12.96 -21.21
N ARG A 72 -45.57 -12.09 -20.33
CA ARG A 72 -45.05 -11.94 -18.96
C ARG A 72 -44.99 -13.35 -18.36
N ARG A 73 -43.77 -13.90 -18.26
CA ARG A 73 -43.52 -15.17 -17.58
C ARG A 73 -43.79 -14.91 -16.11
N GLY A 74 -44.83 -15.58 -15.60
CA GLY A 74 -45.29 -15.47 -14.24
C GLY A 74 -44.19 -15.75 -13.23
N ASN A 75 -44.39 -15.22 -12.02
CA ASN A 75 -43.65 -15.54 -10.83
C ASN A 75 -43.53 -17.06 -10.69
N ASP A 76 -42.35 -17.57 -11.03
CA ASP A 76 -41.96 -18.96 -10.89
C ASP A 76 -41.26 -19.08 -9.53
N PRO A 77 -41.90 -19.66 -8.48
CA PRO A 77 -41.31 -19.75 -7.14
C PRO A 77 -40.05 -20.64 -7.08
N GLY A 78 -39.73 -21.35 -8.16
CA GLY A 78 -38.47 -22.08 -8.33
C GLY A 78 -37.22 -21.19 -8.46
N HIS A 79 -37.36 -19.90 -8.78
CA HIS A 79 -36.20 -19.02 -8.99
C HIS A 79 -35.52 -18.55 -7.69
N VAL A 80 -36.21 -18.61 -6.56
CA VAL A 80 -35.67 -18.18 -5.26
C VAL A 80 -34.79 -19.26 -4.62
N ARG A 81 -35.04 -20.54 -4.91
CA ARG A 81 -34.21 -21.66 -4.44
C ARG A 81 -32.88 -21.78 -5.19
N GLY A 82 -32.84 -21.40 -6.47
CA GLY A 82 -31.62 -21.44 -7.28
C GLY A 82 -30.58 -20.37 -6.91
N THR A 83 -31.02 -19.18 -6.50
CA THR A 83 -30.13 -18.09 -6.07
C THR A 83 -29.52 -18.34 -4.70
N ALA A 84 -30.29 -18.86 -3.75
CA ALA A 84 -29.79 -19.24 -2.42
C ALA A 84 -28.75 -20.37 -2.50
N ALA A 85 -28.96 -21.38 -3.34
CA ALA A 85 -27.99 -22.45 -3.55
C ALA A 85 -26.71 -21.97 -4.25
N ARG A 86 -26.80 -21.06 -5.24
CA ARG A 86 -25.63 -20.42 -5.86
C ARG A 86 -24.84 -19.54 -4.89
N ALA A 87 -25.52 -18.80 -4.01
CA ALA A 87 -24.89 -17.98 -2.98
C ALA A 87 -24.23 -18.83 -1.87
N ALA A 88 -24.83 -19.97 -1.53
CA ALA A 88 -24.28 -20.90 -0.54
C ALA A 88 -23.06 -21.69 -1.06
N PHE A 89 -23.00 -21.98 -2.36
CA PHE A 89 -21.85 -22.66 -2.98
C PHE A 89 -20.61 -21.76 -3.13
N ASP A 90 -20.77 -20.43 -3.12
CA ASP A 90 -19.64 -19.50 -3.27
C ASP A 90 -18.88 -19.27 -1.95
N LEU A 91 -19.57 -19.29 -0.81
CA LEU A 91 -18.97 -19.07 0.52
C LEU A 91 -18.06 -20.22 0.99
N LEU A 92 -18.32 -21.45 0.55
CA LEU A 92 -17.45 -22.62 0.81
C LEU A 92 -16.11 -22.54 0.05
N GLY A 93 -16.04 -21.71 -1.01
CA GLY A 93 -14.83 -21.46 -1.79
C GLY A 93 -14.10 -20.17 -1.45
N VAL A 94 -14.66 -19.33 -0.57
CA VAL A 94 -13.99 -18.09 -0.13
C VAL A 94 -12.88 -18.45 0.84
N THR A 95 -11.65 -18.38 0.34
CA THR A 95 -10.44 -18.54 1.14
C THR A 95 -9.77 -17.19 1.31
N PHE A 96 -9.14 -17.00 2.46
CA PHE A 96 -8.42 -15.79 2.80
C PHE A 96 -6.95 -16.17 3.04
N GLU A 97 -6.11 -15.87 2.06
CA GLU A 97 -4.67 -16.13 2.16
C GLU A 97 -4.06 -15.11 3.12
N HIS A 98 -3.28 -15.57 4.07
CA HIS A 98 -2.62 -14.75 5.08
C HIS A 98 -1.16 -15.16 5.16
N VAL A 99 -0.24 -14.26 4.79
CA VAL A 99 1.20 -14.46 4.95
C VAL A 99 1.72 -13.55 6.05
N PHE A 100 2.72 -14.03 6.76
CA PHE A 100 3.33 -13.37 7.90
C PHE A 100 4.85 -13.43 7.74
N ALA A 101 5.57 -12.45 8.27
CA ALA A 101 7.01 -12.52 8.39
C ALA A 101 7.55 -11.87 9.66
N ASP A 102 8.54 -12.55 10.24
CA ASP A 102 9.46 -11.99 11.21
C ASP A 102 10.72 -11.54 10.45
N LEU A 103 11.02 -10.25 10.51
CA LEU A 103 12.13 -9.62 9.79
C LEU A 103 13.14 -9.05 10.77
N GLY A 104 14.43 -9.30 10.51
CA GLY A 104 15.54 -8.84 11.35
C GLY A 104 16.67 -8.18 10.58
N GLY A 105 17.54 -7.49 11.31
CA GLY A 105 18.70 -6.79 10.76
C GLY A 105 18.36 -5.57 9.90
N ILE A 106 17.19 -4.95 10.13
CA ILE A 106 16.73 -3.78 9.39
C ILE A 106 17.33 -2.50 10.01
N PRO A 107 17.88 -1.57 9.22
CA PRO A 107 18.34 -0.29 9.74
C PRO A 107 17.22 0.50 10.44
N ALA A 108 17.47 0.97 11.67
CA ALA A 108 16.50 1.73 12.46
C ALA A 108 15.93 2.95 11.71
N THR A 109 16.75 3.62 10.89
CA THR A 109 16.34 4.76 10.06
C THR A 109 15.25 4.44 9.05
N ARG A 110 15.15 3.19 8.58
CA ARG A 110 14.06 2.73 7.70
C ARG A 110 12.78 2.43 8.47
N LEU A 111 12.93 1.96 9.70
CA LEU A 111 11.80 1.63 10.58
C LEU A 111 11.18 2.86 11.24
N THR A 112 11.86 4.01 11.25
CA THR A 112 11.35 5.28 11.76
C THR A 112 10.94 6.28 10.67
N ASP A 113 11.14 5.95 9.40
CA ASP A 113 10.68 6.77 8.27
C ASP A 113 9.16 6.56 8.05
N LEU A 114 8.34 7.35 8.77
CA LEU A 114 6.88 7.23 8.73
C LEU A 114 6.29 7.39 7.32
N GLN A 115 6.86 8.29 6.51
CA GLN A 115 6.40 8.51 5.13
C GLN A 115 6.85 7.38 4.22
N GLY A 116 8.09 6.91 4.37
CA GLY A 116 8.60 5.72 3.69
C GLY A 116 7.77 4.47 4.00
N LEU A 117 7.37 4.29 5.25
CA LEU A 117 6.49 3.19 5.66
C LEU A 117 5.07 3.32 5.08
N ALA A 118 4.49 4.51 5.03
CA ALA A 118 3.20 4.72 4.36
C ALA A 118 3.27 4.36 2.86
N GLY A 119 4.31 4.82 2.17
CA GLY A 119 4.56 4.47 0.76
C GLY A 119 4.87 2.98 0.56
N LEU A 120 5.51 2.34 1.55
CA LEU A 120 5.79 0.91 1.56
C LEU A 120 4.50 0.09 1.61
N LEU A 121 3.57 0.44 2.51
CA LEU A 121 2.29 -0.24 2.65
C LEU A 121 1.47 -0.17 1.35
N LEU A 122 1.42 1.00 0.70
CA LEU A 122 0.73 1.17 -0.59
C LEU A 122 1.37 0.32 -1.69
N ALA A 123 2.71 0.28 -1.75
CA ALA A 123 3.41 -0.53 -2.75
C ALA A 123 3.20 -2.03 -2.52
N ALA A 124 3.19 -2.48 -1.27
CA ALA A 124 2.92 -3.86 -0.90
C ALA A 124 1.48 -4.26 -1.24
N ALA A 125 0.49 -3.41 -0.91
CA ALA A 125 -0.90 -3.63 -1.28
C ALA A 125 -1.08 -3.74 -2.80
N ASN A 126 -0.48 -2.83 -3.57
CA ASN A 126 -0.52 -2.88 -5.02
C ASN A 126 0.10 -4.16 -5.59
N ALA A 127 1.26 -4.60 -5.08
CA ALA A 127 1.89 -5.85 -5.50
C ALA A 127 1.05 -7.09 -5.13
N ALA A 128 0.30 -7.03 -4.03
CA ALA A 128 -0.63 -8.05 -3.61
C ALA A 128 -1.99 -8.01 -4.34
N GLY A 129 -2.21 -7.03 -5.23
CA GLY A 129 -3.49 -6.86 -5.93
C GLY A 129 -4.62 -6.37 -5.01
N LEU A 130 -4.28 -5.73 -3.90
CA LEU A 130 -5.25 -5.19 -2.94
C LEU A 130 -5.55 -3.72 -3.24
N ASN A 131 -6.83 -3.33 -3.09
CA ASN A 131 -7.28 -1.96 -3.26
C ASN A 131 -7.44 -1.28 -1.89
N PRO A 132 -6.69 -0.19 -1.58
CA PRO A 132 -6.85 0.56 -0.34
C PRO A 132 -8.28 1.06 -0.10
N ALA A 133 -8.79 0.87 1.12
CA ALA A 133 -10.08 1.42 1.55
C ALA A 133 -9.91 2.79 2.25
N ASN A 134 -8.71 3.07 2.77
CA ASN A 134 -8.34 4.30 3.42
C ASN A 134 -6.85 4.64 3.17
N PRO A 135 -6.40 5.87 3.49
CA PRO A 135 -4.98 6.18 3.54
C PRO A 135 -4.26 5.31 4.59
N PRO A 136 -2.97 4.96 4.38
CA PRO A 136 -2.19 4.25 5.38
C PRO A 136 -2.12 5.03 6.70
N VAL A 137 -2.24 4.31 7.81
CA VAL A 137 -2.02 4.85 9.15
C VAL A 137 -0.65 4.37 9.62
N VAL A 138 0.22 5.32 9.99
CA VAL A 138 1.54 5.03 10.54
C VAL A 138 1.69 5.83 11.83
N THR A 139 2.03 5.16 12.92
CA THR A 139 2.10 5.78 14.24
C THR A 139 3.39 5.36 14.93
N LEU A 140 4.21 6.34 15.29
CA LEU A 140 5.32 6.15 16.21
C LEU A 140 4.79 6.22 17.64
N GLY A 141 5.06 5.19 18.43
CA GLY A 141 4.72 5.12 19.84
C GLY A 141 5.95 4.85 20.70
N PRO A 142 5.77 4.73 22.03
CA PRO A 142 6.87 4.50 22.97
C PRO A 142 7.52 3.11 22.85
N ARG A 143 6.88 2.18 22.13
CA ARG A 143 7.32 0.80 21.94
C ARG A 143 7.67 0.48 20.47
N GLY A 144 7.96 1.50 19.67
CA GLY A 144 8.28 1.37 18.25
C GLY A 144 7.20 1.92 17.32
N VAL A 145 7.12 1.40 16.10
CA VAL A 145 6.20 1.89 15.07
C VAL A 145 5.13 0.84 14.77
N SER A 146 3.88 1.30 14.66
CA SER A 146 2.76 0.52 14.14
C SER A 146 2.30 1.13 12.84
N ALA A 147 2.13 0.32 11.80
CA ALA A 147 1.65 0.79 10.51
C ALA A 147 0.63 -0.19 9.94
N ALA A 148 -0.47 0.33 9.38
CA ALA A 148 -1.50 -0.49 8.78
C ALA A 148 -2.16 0.22 7.61
N LEU A 149 -2.57 -0.59 6.63
CA LEU A 149 -3.36 -0.19 5.49
C LEU A 149 -4.52 -1.18 5.37
N VAL A 150 -5.74 -0.66 5.53
CA VAL A 150 -6.95 -1.45 5.36
C VAL A 150 -7.32 -1.42 3.88
N CYS A 151 -7.57 -2.59 3.31
CA CYS A 151 -7.95 -2.75 1.92
C CYS A 151 -9.35 -3.37 1.80
N HIS A 152 -10.01 -3.16 0.68
CA HIS A 152 -11.23 -3.91 0.37
C HIS A 152 -10.87 -5.40 0.20
N GLY A 153 -11.33 -6.23 1.15
CA GLY A 153 -11.09 -7.67 1.13
C GLY A 153 -9.72 -8.10 1.66
N GLY A 154 -8.97 -7.26 2.38
CA GLY A 154 -7.65 -7.61 2.89
C GLY A 154 -7.01 -6.53 3.76
N HIS A 155 -5.74 -6.71 4.10
CA HIS A 155 -4.93 -5.71 4.79
C HIS A 155 -3.44 -5.93 4.59
N VAL A 156 -2.68 -4.87 4.87
CA VAL A 156 -1.23 -4.91 5.07
C VAL A 156 -0.97 -4.25 6.42
N ALA A 157 -0.32 -4.95 7.34
CA ALA A 157 0.03 -4.43 8.65
C ALA A 157 1.48 -4.74 8.99
N LEU A 158 2.11 -3.87 9.77
CA LEU A 158 3.40 -4.15 10.37
C LEU A 158 3.55 -3.49 11.74
N HIS A 159 4.35 -4.12 12.57
CA HIS A 159 4.85 -3.57 13.83
C HIS A 159 6.36 -3.66 13.82
N SER A 160 7.04 -2.60 14.23
CA SER A 160 8.50 -2.59 14.26
C SER A 160 9.05 -2.09 15.58
N VAL A 161 10.24 -2.59 15.91
CA VAL A 161 11.04 -2.23 17.08
C VAL A 161 12.36 -1.69 16.51
N PRO A 162 12.45 -0.40 16.15
CA PRO A 162 13.59 0.17 15.42
C PRO A 162 14.94 -0.06 16.10
N GLU A 163 14.99 0.07 17.43
CA GLU A 163 16.17 -0.14 18.26
C GLU A 163 16.71 -1.57 18.20
N ALA A 164 15.84 -2.55 17.94
CA ALA A 164 16.20 -3.95 17.77
C ALA A 164 16.41 -4.33 16.29
N GLY A 165 16.09 -3.43 15.35
CA GLY A 165 16.11 -3.72 13.92
C GLY A 165 15.10 -4.80 13.49
N LEU A 166 14.01 -4.95 14.26
CA LEU A 166 12.98 -5.98 14.07
C LEU A 166 11.71 -5.38 13.46
N CYS A 167 11.05 -6.15 12.59
CA CYS A 167 9.76 -5.82 12.01
C CYS A 167 8.93 -7.11 11.83
N PHE A 168 7.68 -7.07 12.27
CA PHE A 168 6.70 -8.14 12.09
C PHE A 168 5.67 -7.65 11.09
N ALA A 169 5.46 -8.38 10.00
CA ALA A 169 4.60 -7.94 8.90
C ALA A 169 3.55 -8.99 8.55
N ASP A 170 2.32 -8.54 8.36
CA ASP A 170 1.14 -9.34 8.08
C ASP A 170 0.48 -8.84 6.80
N LEU A 171 0.23 -9.74 5.86
CA LEU A 171 -0.49 -9.43 4.62
C LEU A 171 -1.54 -10.48 4.37
N ALA A 172 -2.75 -10.01 4.11
CA ALA A 172 -3.84 -10.92 3.91
C ALA A 172 -4.87 -10.41 2.92
N GLY A 173 -5.50 -11.34 2.21
CA GLY A 173 -6.46 -10.99 1.17
C GLY A 173 -7.39 -12.15 0.82
N VAL A 174 -8.62 -11.79 0.46
CA VAL A 174 -9.62 -12.71 -0.08
C VAL A 174 -9.23 -13.18 -1.48
N SER A 175 -9.68 -14.39 -1.85
CA SER A 175 -9.54 -15.05 -3.15
C SER A 175 -9.10 -14.16 -4.33
N GLY A 176 -7.94 -14.49 -4.91
CA GLY A 176 -7.36 -13.76 -6.04
C GLY A 176 -6.29 -12.73 -5.65
N ALA A 177 -6.23 -12.31 -4.39
CA ALA A 177 -5.11 -11.55 -3.86
C ALA A 177 -3.81 -12.40 -3.88
N LEU A 178 -2.67 -11.71 -3.93
CA LEU A 178 -1.33 -12.31 -3.93
C LEU A 178 -0.48 -11.81 -2.75
N PRO A 179 -0.86 -12.09 -1.49
CA PRO A 179 -0.20 -11.51 -0.30
C PRO A 179 1.32 -11.72 -0.28
N GLN A 180 1.80 -12.87 -0.75
CA GLN A 180 3.23 -13.16 -0.85
C GLN A 180 3.99 -12.11 -1.68
N ARG A 181 3.42 -11.65 -2.80
CA ARG A 181 4.07 -10.62 -3.63
C ARG A 181 4.18 -9.28 -2.90
N GLY A 182 3.19 -8.94 -2.08
CA GLY A 182 3.26 -7.77 -1.22
C GLY A 182 4.33 -7.92 -0.14
N LEU A 183 4.44 -9.11 0.45
CA LEU A 183 5.44 -9.40 1.47
C LEU A 183 6.87 -9.33 0.90
N ASP A 184 7.09 -9.83 -0.32
CA ASP A 184 8.39 -9.73 -1.01
C ASP A 184 8.83 -8.27 -1.21
N VAL A 185 7.87 -7.36 -1.49
CA VAL A 185 8.13 -5.92 -1.56
C VAL A 185 8.58 -5.36 -0.21
N ILE A 186 7.95 -5.77 0.89
CA ILE A 186 8.31 -5.35 2.25
C ILE A 186 9.72 -5.81 2.59
N ILE A 187 10.01 -7.10 2.43
CA ILE A 187 11.33 -7.70 2.70
C ILE A 187 12.42 -6.93 1.96
N LYS A 188 12.23 -6.74 0.64
CA LYS A 188 13.22 -6.08 -0.22
C LYS A 188 13.44 -4.61 0.14
N ARG A 189 12.37 -3.85 0.37
CA ARG A 189 12.47 -2.40 0.60
C ARG A 189 12.95 -2.06 2.01
N LEU A 190 12.57 -2.85 3.02
CA LEU A 190 13.16 -2.73 4.35
C LEU A 190 14.62 -3.18 4.35
N GLY A 191 15.01 -4.09 3.44
CA GLY A 191 16.37 -4.63 3.37
C GLY A 191 16.68 -5.47 4.60
N ALA A 192 15.72 -6.30 4.99
CA ALA A 192 15.88 -7.26 6.06
C ALA A 192 17.02 -8.23 5.72
N ARG A 193 17.87 -8.53 6.71
CA ARG A 193 18.98 -9.48 6.57
C ARG A 193 18.57 -10.87 7.04
N GLU A 194 17.60 -10.93 7.93
CA GLU A 194 17.01 -12.14 8.46
C GLU A 194 15.52 -12.12 8.15
N VAL A 195 15.02 -13.25 7.66
CA VAL A 195 13.63 -13.37 7.20
C VAL A 195 13.14 -14.76 7.58
N ARG A 196 12.04 -14.79 8.34
CA ARG A 196 11.25 -15.99 8.56
C ARG A 196 9.84 -15.71 8.10
N THR A 197 9.28 -16.55 7.23
CA THR A 197 7.92 -16.40 6.72
C THR A 197 7.04 -17.58 7.12
N ASP A 198 5.75 -17.34 7.27
CA ASP A 198 4.71 -18.37 7.38
C ASP A 198 3.50 -17.96 6.52
N ALA A 199 2.73 -18.93 6.09
CA ALA A 199 1.54 -18.71 5.28
C ALA A 199 0.40 -19.60 5.78
N ARG A 200 -0.77 -19.01 5.95
CA ARG A 200 -1.99 -19.70 6.36
C ARG A 200 -3.15 -19.33 5.47
N ARG A 201 -3.84 -20.36 5.01
CA ARG A 201 -5.15 -20.23 4.40
C ARG A 201 -6.20 -20.17 5.51
N ARG A 202 -6.97 -19.08 5.55
CA ARG A 202 -8.12 -18.89 6.45
C ARG A 202 -9.41 -19.14 5.68
N GLY A 203 -10.46 -19.61 6.34
CA GLY A 203 -11.68 -20.05 5.67
C GLY A 203 -12.75 -20.54 6.63
N PRO A 204 -13.86 -21.08 6.11
CA PRO A 204 -15.03 -21.40 6.91
C PRO A 204 -14.71 -22.37 8.05
N VAL A 205 -15.16 -22.02 9.26
CA VAL A 205 -15.10 -22.89 10.44
C VAL A 205 -16.27 -23.85 10.34
N THR A 206 -16.08 -25.01 9.71
CA THR A 206 -17.13 -26.04 9.57
C THR A 206 -17.29 -26.94 10.80
N GLN A 207 -16.68 -26.59 11.93
CA GLN A 207 -17.00 -27.22 13.22
C GLN A 207 -17.23 -26.15 14.28
N ALA A 208 -18.48 -26.03 14.73
CA ALA A 208 -18.78 -25.46 16.02
C ALA A 208 -18.07 -26.34 17.06
N ILE A 209 -16.94 -25.89 17.58
CA ILE A 209 -16.32 -26.50 18.74
C ILE A 209 -17.30 -26.20 19.89
N HIS A 210 -18.18 -27.15 20.19
CA HIS A 210 -18.90 -27.16 21.46
C HIS A 210 -17.91 -27.64 22.53
N PRO A 211 -17.49 -26.80 23.49
CA PRO A 211 -16.80 -27.31 24.66
C PRO A 211 -17.88 -27.79 25.65
N GLU A 212 -18.32 -29.04 25.52
CA GLU A 212 -19.13 -29.67 26.56
C GLU A 212 -18.64 -31.12 26.75
N GLY A 213 -18.11 -31.40 27.95
CA GLY A 213 -17.74 -32.74 28.40
C GLY A 213 -16.48 -32.80 29.26
N SER A 214 -16.44 -32.07 30.38
CA SER A 214 -15.72 -32.54 31.58
C SER A 214 -16.58 -33.56 32.33
#